data_AF-A0A821ZZ33-F1
#
_entry.id   AF-A0A821ZZ33-F1
#
_cell.length_a   1.000
_cell.length_b   1.000
_cell.length_c   1.000
_cell.angle_alpha   90.00
_cell.angle_beta   90.00
_cell.angle_gamma   90.00
#
_symmetry.space_group_name_H-M   'P 1'
#
loop_
_entity.id
_entity.type
_entity.pdbx_description
1 polymer ?
#
loop_
_entity_poly.entity_id
_entity_poly.type
_entity_poly.pdbx_seq_one_letter_code
_entity_poly.pdbx_strand_id
1 'polypeptide(L)'
;MNIVRYITPLLWSIFDQATNCRRFQNGSIDVIHGIEKYAQMGHLKPGTLFVTFNMDDLTTSFLHDQTMSTLQRLLIEQLQDKTIDGLTIDIILQLVHLVLKNQFCVYNNGLCQQIHGGASGLPLTMLLTYVNLFYGQDSELMKTIKEKDEFFGRYREQAILTWHGSKDEFCTLIKRSIHVEHTRHLVTMSIGSTVHFHDVEISHSKNDVLESKVYYDPNIDTLPNVSDEPMENKSKQLHAVLYRAV
;
A
#
# COMPACT_ATOMS: atom_id res chain seq x y z
N MET A 1 -1.66 -27.76 2.17
CA MET A 1 -0.21 -27.49 2.28
C MET A 1 0.10 -26.91 3.66
N ASN A 2 0.71 -27.70 4.55
CA ASN A 2 0.90 -27.32 5.97
C ASN A 2 1.95 -26.21 6.16
N ILE A 3 2.92 -26.08 5.25
CA ILE A 3 3.98 -25.08 5.33
C ILE A 3 3.42 -23.65 5.32
N VAL A 4 2.54 -23.32 4.37
CA VAL A 4 1.94 -21.97 4.26
C VAL A 4 1.14 -21.63 5.51
N ARG A 5 0.33 -22.57 6.01
CA ARG A 5 -0.47 -22.36 7.23
C ARG A 5 0.39 -22.07 8.46
N TYR A 6 1.59 -22.63 8.52
CA TYR A 6 2.51 -22.43 9.63
C TYR A 6 3.36 -21.16 9.47
N ILE A 7 3.98 -20.95 8.30
CA ILE A 7 4.95 -19.86 8.10
C ILE A 7 4.28 -18.50 7.92
N THR A 8 3.08 -18.45 7.33
CA THR A 8 2.44 -17.18 7.01
C THR A 8 2.07 -16.35 8.25
N PRO A 9 1.44 -16.91 9.30
CA PRO A 9 1.17 -16.15 10.53
C PRO A 9 2.45 -15.63 11.21
N LEU A 10 3.51 -16.44 11.23
CA LEU A 10 4.81 -16.05 11.80
C LEU A 10 5.39 -14.84 11.07
N LEU A 11 5.43 -14.89 9.74
CA LEU A 11 5.96 -13.81 8.92
C LEU A 11 5.08 -12.56 8.96
N TRP A 12 3.75 -12.71 9.05
CA TRP A 12 2.82 -11.58 9.21
C TRP A 12 3.11 -10.81 10.50
N SER A 13 3.31 -11.52 11.61
CA SER A 13 3.63 -10.87 12.89
C SER A 13 4.89 -10.02 12.82
N ILE A 14 5.95 -10.54 12.20
CA ILE A 14 7.21 -9.81 11.97
C ILE A 14 6.97 -8.58 11.08
N PHE A 15 6.23 -8.77 9.99
CA PHE A 15 5.97 -7.70 9.03
C PHE A 15 5.11 -6.58 9.62
N ASP A 16 4.09 -6.91 10.42
CA ASP A 16 3.25 -5.91 11.09
C ASP A 16 4.09 -5.08 12.08
N GLN A 17 4.95 -5.73 12.86
CA GLN A 17 5.90 -5.03 13.75
C GLN A 17 6.79 -4.05 12.97
N ALA A 18 7.33 -4.49 11.82
CA ALA A 18 8.19 -3.66 10.98
C ALA A 18 7.46 -2.47 10.33
N THR A 19 6.16 -2.63 10.05
CA THR A 19 5.39 -1.66 9.25
C THR A 19 4.41 -0.81 10.05
N ASN A 20 4.25 -1.05 11.35
CA ASN A 20 3.29 -0.38 12.23
C ASN A 20 3.38 1.16 12.20
N CYS A 21 4.52 1.75 11.86
CA CYS A 21 4.68 3.21 11.79
C CYS A 21 4.45 3.84 10.41
N ARG A 22 4.18 3.06 9.36
CA ARG A 22 4.16 3.55 7.95
C ARG A 22 2.95 3.12 7.13
N ARG A 23 2.00 2.37 7.70
CA ARG A 23 0.80 1.90 7.01
C ARG A 23 -0.44 2.48 7.68
N PHE A 24 -1.40 2.94 6.87
CA PHE A 24 -2.75 3.24 7.33
C PHE A 24 -3.47 1.94 7.68
N GLN A 25 -4.08 1.88 8.86
CA GLN A 25 -4.84 0.72 9.33
C GLN A 25 -6.32 0.84 8.96
N ASN A 26 -6.87 2.06 9.02
CA ASN A 26 -8.30 2.35 8.85
C ASN A 26 -8.62 3.05 7.52
N GLY A 27 -7.85 2.73 6.46
CA GLY A 27 -8.05 3.26 5.12
C GLY A 27 -8.20 4.78 5.10
N SER A 28 -9.36 5.24 4.64
CA SER A 28 -9.65 6.65 4.41
C SER A 28 -9.68 7.52 5.66
N ILE A 29 -10.01 6.95 6.83
CA ILE A 29 -10.02 7.70 8.10
C ILE A 29 -8.59 8.17 8.44
N ASP A 30 -7.61 7.26 8.31
CA ASP A 30 -6.22 7.60 8.61
C ASP A 30 -5.64 8.58 7.58
N VAL A 31 -6.10 8.50 6.33
CA VAL A 31 -5.73 9.45 5.27
C VAL A 31 -6.22 10.85 5.59
N ILE A 32 -7.50 11.00 5.93
CA ILE A 32 -8.10 12.30 6.27
C ILE A 32 -7.35 12.91 7.46
N HIS A 33 -7.21 12.18 8.57
CA HIS A 33 -6.49 12.68 9.74
C HIS A 33 -5.02 13.01 9.43
N GLY A 34 -4.37 12.21 8.60
CA GLY A 34 -2.99 12.44 8.17
C GLY A 34 -2.83 13.75 7.40
N ILE A 35 -3.72 14.01 6.44
CA ILE A 35 -3.69 15.22 5.62
C ILE A 35 -4.16 16.44 6.42
N GLU A 36 -5.14 16.31 7.31
CA GLU A 36 -5.54 17.38 8.22
C GLU A 36 -4.39 17.81 9.11
N LYS A 37 -3.68 16.85 9.72
CA LYS A 37 -2.48 17.13 10.51
C LYS A 37 -1.39 17.80 9.68
N TYR A 38 -1.18 17.32 8.45
CA TYR A 38 -0.24 17.92 7.51
C TYR A 38 -0.60 19.39 7.18
N ALA A 39 -1.89 19.68 6.97
CA ALA A 39 -2.39 21.02 6.75
C ALA A 39 -2.24 21.92 8.00
N GLN A 40 -2.56 21.41 9.20
CA GLN A 40 -2.40 22.12 10.47
C GLN A 40 -0.94 22.51 10.75
N MET A 41 0.03 21.73 10.25
CA MET A 41 1.45 22.06 10.32
C MET A 41 1.88 23.15 9.34
N GLY A 42 0.96 23.69 8.52
CA GLY A 42 1.24 24.68 7.50
C GLY A 42 1.99 24.10 6.28
N HIS A 43 2.00 22.77 6.14
CA HIS A 43 2.68 22.13 5.02
C HIS A 43 1.82 22.10 3.76
N LEU A 44 0.49 22.26 3.85
CA LEU A 44 -0.38 22.36 2.69
C LEU A 44 -0.34 23.79 2.13
N LYS A 45 0.31 23.99 0.97
CA LYS A 45 0.51 25.30 0.34
C LYS A 45 -0.39 25.50 -0.88
N PRO A 46 -0.64 26.76 -1.30
CA PRO A 46 -1.26 27.04 -2.59
C PRO A 46 -0.56 26.28 -3.72
N GLY A 47 -1.33 25.53 -4.51
CA GLY A 47 -0.80 24.73 -5.61
C GLY A 47 -0.29 23.33 -5.23
N THR A 48 -0.40 22.91 -3.97
CA THR A 48 -0.16 21.51 -3.59
C THR A 48 -1.05 20.59 -4.41
N LEU A 49 -0.43 19.60 -5.05
CA LEU A 49 -1.11 18.54 -5.77
C LEU A 49 -1.24 17.33 -4.86
N PHE A 50 -2.36 16.63 -4.96
CA PHE A 50 -2.47 15.28 -4.45
C PHE A 50 -2.15 14.30 -5.56
N VAL A 51 -1.49 13.21 -5.20
CA VAL A 51 -1.21 12.09 -6.09
C VAL A 51 -1.72 10.82 -5.45
N THR A 52 -2.47 10.03 -6.19
CA THR A 52 -2.84 8.68 -5.79
C THR A 52 -2.27 7.66 -6.75
N PHE A 53 -1.83 6.53 -6.19
CA PHE A 53 -1.39 5.35 -6.91
C PHE A 53 -2.32 4.22 -6.56
N ASN A 54 -2.77 3.50 -7.58
CA ASN A 54 -3.38 2.20 -7.41
C ASN A 54 -2.48 1.16 -8.09
N MET A 55 -2.12 0.13 -7.35
CA MET A 55 -1.20 -0.90 -7.80
C MET A 55 -1.97 -2.18 -8.14
N ASP A 56 -2.14 -2.44 -9.42
CA ASP A 56 -2.89 -3.59 -9.93
C ASP A 56 -1.99 -4.84 -10.04
N ASP A 57 -2.58 -6.03 -9.94
CA ASP A 57 -1.94 -7.35 -10.14
C ASP A 57 -0.60 -7.58 -9.39
N LEU A 58 -0.44 -6.95 -8.23
CA LEU A 58 0.78 -7.00 -7.43
C LEU A 58 1.21 -8.41 -6.99
N THR A 59 0.27 -9.35 -6.92
CA THR A 59 0.56 -10.76 -6.60
C THR A 59 1.25 -11.48 -7.75
N THR A 60 1.15 -10.99 -8.98
CA THR A 60 1.67 -11.67 -10.19
C THR A 60 3.02 -11.13 -10.65
N SER A 61 3.46 -10.00 -10.10
CA SER A 61 4.52 -9.18 -10.69
C SER A 61 5.90 -9.32 -10.07
N PHE A 62 6.01 -9.85 -8.85
CA PHE A 62 7.30 -9.93 -8.16
C PHE A 62 8.17 -11.07 -8.69
N LEU A 63 9.48 -10.85 -8.79
CA LEU A 63 10.45 -11.91 -9.05
C LEU A 63 10.73 -12.68 -7.76
N HIS A 64 10.76 -14.02 -7.84
CA HIS A 64 11.02 -14.87 -6.66
C HIS A 64 12.36 -14.53 -6.01
N ASP A 65 13.45 -14.43 -6.77
CA ASP A 65 14.79 -14.21 -6.21
C ASP A 65 14.93 -12.83 -5.55
N GLN A 66 14.33 -11.80 -6.15
CA GLN A 66 14.24 -10.47 -5.54
C GLN A 66 13.43 -10.51 -4.25
N THR A 67 12.29 -11.21 -4.28
CA THR A 67 11.42 -11.40 -3.10
C THR A 67 12.15 -12.11 -1.97
N MET A 68 12.93 -13.14 -2.27
CA MET A 68 13.72 -13.86 -1.28
C MET A 68 14.78 -12.94 -0.64
N SER A 69 15.43 -12.10 -1.45
CA SER A 69 16.42 -11.13 -0.96
C SER A 69 15.76 -10.06 -0.06
N THR A 70 14.60 -9.56 -0.47
CA THR A 70 13.80 -8.59 0.31
C THR A 70 13.29 -9.20 1.62
N LEU A 71 12.79 -10.43 1.59
CA LEU A 71 12.34 -11.15 2.78
C LEU A 71 13.51 -11.40 3.74
N GLN A 72 14.67 -11.80 3.22
CA GLN A 72 15.88 -11.96 4.02
C GLN A 72 16.27 -10.66 4.72
N ARG A 73 16.20 -9.52 4.02
CA ARG A 73 16.44 -8.19 4.62
C ARG A 73 15.47 -7.92 5.78
N LEU A 74 14.16 -8.11 5.58
CA LEU A 74 13.16 -7.97 6.64
C LEU A 74 13.53 -8.82 7.86
N LEU A 75 13.82 -10.11 7.66
CA LEU A 75 14.10 -11.03 8.74
C LEU A 75 15.37 -10.65 9.52
N ILE A 76 16.43 -10.22 8.83
CA ILE A 76 17.68 -9.77 9.47
C ILE A 76 17.45 -8.49 10.29
N GLU A 77 16.66 -7.55 9.77
CA GLU A 77 16.40 -6.28 10.44
C GLU A 77 15.49 -6.43 11.67
N GLN A 78 14.56 -7.38 11.66
CA GLN A 78 13.56 -7.53 12.72
C GLN A 78 13.89 -8.61 13.77
N LEU A 79 14.65 -9.65 13.42
CA LEU A 79 14.96 -10.75 14.33
C LEU A 79 16.34 -10.59 14.97
N GLN A 80 16.38 -10.12 16.23
CA GLN A 80 17.62 -9.95 16.99
C GLN A 80 18.42 -11.26 17.13
N ASP A 81 17.73 -12.35 17.47
CA ASP A 81 18.35 -13.67 17.66
C ASP A 81 18.42 -14.51 16.37
N LYS A 82 18.10 -13.91 15.21
CA LYS A 82 18.05 -14.58 13.89
C LYS A 82 17.17 -15.84 13.85
N THR A 83 16.23 -15.96 14.78
CA THR A 83 15.30 -17.09 14.87
C THR A 83 13.89 -16.63 15.22
N ILE A 84 12.89 -17.40 14.82
CA ILE A 84 11.50 -17.27 15.25
C ILE A 84 10.89 -18.66 15.39
N ASP A 85 10.26 -18.93 16.53
CA ASP A 85 9.67 -20.25 16.84
C ASP A 85 10.64 -21.42 16.62
N GLY A 86 11.92 -21.21 16.99
CA GLY A 86 12.98 -22.20 16.80
C GLY A 86 13.50 -22.37 15.37
N LEU A 87 12.91 -21.68 14.38
CA LEU A 87 13.40 -21.67 13.01
C LEU A 87 14.46 -20.59 12.78
N THR A 88 15.55 -20.94 12.10
CA THR A 88 16.52 -19.96 11.62
C THR A 88 15.99 -19.21 10.38
N ILE A 89 16.54 -18.02 10.12
CA ILE A 89 16.26 -17.27 8.89
C ILE A 89 16.43 -18.14 7.64
N ASP A 90 17.51 -18.93 7.55
CA ASP A 90 17.77 -19.80 6.39
C ASP A 90 16.68 -20.84 6.18
N ILE A 91 16.17 -21.47 7.25
CA ILE A 91 15.10 -22.45 7.15
C ILE A 91 13.80 -21.78 6.68
N ILE A 92 13.48 -20.60 7.21
CA ILE A 92 12.30 -19.82 6.79
C ILE A 92 12.40 -19.49 5.30
N LEU A 93 13.55 -19.02 4.84
CA LEU A 93 13.78 -18.70 3.43
C LEU A 93 13.65 -19.95 2.55
N GLN A 94 14.22 -21.09 2.96
CA GLN A 94 14.07 -22.35 2.23
C GLN A 94 12.60 -22.81 2.13
N LEU A 95 11.83 -22.68 3.21
CA LEU A 95 10.41 -23.03 3.22
C LEU A 95 9.59 -22.12 2.31
N VAL A 96 9.82 -20.80 2.35
CA VAL A 96 9.15 -19.86 1.43
C VAL A 96 9.54 -20.14 -0.02
N HIS A 97 10.83 -20.34 -0.29
CA HIS A 97 11.33 -20.67 -1.63
C HIS A 97 10.71 -21.97 -2.15
N LEU A 98 10.60 -22.99 -1.30
CA LEU A 98 9.93 -24.25 -1.64
C LEU A 98 8.47 -24.00 -2.04
N VAL A 99 7.74 -23.17 -1.29
CA VAL A 99 6.36 -22.82 -1.65
C VAL A 99 6.30 -22.13 -3.00
N LEU A 100 7.15 -21.13 -3.26
CA LEU A 100 7.17 -20.37 -4.51
C LEU A 100 7.53 -21.25 -5.72
N LYS A 101 8.53 -22.13 -5.59
CA LYS A 101 8.93 -23.05 -6.68
C LYS A 101 7.90 -24.15 -6.95
N ASN A 102 7.01 -24.45 -6.02
CA ASN A 102 5.98 -25.48 -6.18
C ASN A 102 4.59 -24.91 -6.48
N GLN A 103 4.53 -23.72 -7.09
CA GLN A 103 3.28 -23.17 -7.60
C GLN A 103 3.09 -23.58 -9.06
N PHE A 104 2.08 -24.40 -9.30
CA PHE A 104 1.71 -24.86 -10.63
C PHE A 104 0.25 -24.50 -10.92
N CYS A 105 -0.03 -24.16 -12.18
CA CYS A 105 -1.38 -23.95 -12.68
C CYS A 105 -1.61 -24.78 -13.95
N VAL A 106 -2.87 -25.03 -14.28
CA VAL A 106 -3.26 -25.69 -15.53
C VAL A 106 -3.65 -24.61 -16.53
N TYR A 107 -3.00 -24.58 -17.68
CA TYR A 107 -3.30 -23.66 -18.77
C TYR A 107 -3.20 -24.38 -20.12
N ASN A 108 -4.22 -24.25 -20.96
CA ASN A 108 -4.31 -24.93 -22.26
C ASN A 108 -3.98 -26.43 -22.20
N ASN A 109 -4.56 -27.14 -21.23
CA ASN A 109 -4.31 -28.57 -20.96
C ASN A 109 -2.85 -28.93 -20.62
N GLY A 110 -1.99 -27.93 -20.36
CA GLY A 110 -0.63 -28.11 -19.87
C GLY A 110 -0.52 -27.76 -18.39
N LEU A 111 0.43 -28.41 -17.70
CA LEU A 111 0.85 -28.01 -16.36
C LEU A 111 1.98 -26.98 -16.49
N CYS A 112 1.73 -25.76 -16.04
CA CYS A 112 2.69 -24.66 -16.08
C CYS A 112 3.19 -24.34 -14.67
N GLN A 113 4.50 -24.12 -14.53
CA GLN A 113 5.10 -23.64 -13.30
C GLN A 113 5.07 -22.11 -13.28
N GLN A 114 4.62 -21.53 -12.17
CA GLN A 114 4.65 -20.09 -11.99
C GLN A 114 6.05 -19.65 -11.57
N ILE A 115 6.70 -18.85 -12.42
CA ILE A 115 8.07 -18.34 -12.20
C ILE A 115 8.11 -16.86 -11.76
N HIS A 116 6.96 -16.17 -11.80
CA HIS A 116 6.76 -14.78 -11.37
C HIS A 116 5.52 -14.69 -10.49
N GLY A 117 5.59 -13.85 -9.46
CA GLY A 117 4.53 -13.64 -8.49
C GLY A 117 4.18 -14.91 -7.72
N GLY A 118 2.91 -15.02 -7.32
CA GLY A 118 2.33 -16.24 -6.83
C GLY A 118 0.82 -16.28 -7.04
N ALA A 119 0.19 -17.38 -6.64
CA ALA A 119 -1.25 -17.51 -6.70
C ALA A 119 -1.92 -16.48 -5.76
N SER A 120 -2.81 -15.64 -6.30
CA SER A 120 -3.45 -14.52 -5.58
C SER A 120 -4.29 -14.95 -4.37
N GLY A 121 -4.76 -16.21 -4.34
CA GLY A 121 -5.50 -16.77 -3.21
C GLY A 121 -4.62 -17.30 -2.07
N LEU A 122 -3.29 -17.26 -2.20
CA LEU A 122 -2.38 -17.72 -1.14
C LEU A 122 -2.02 -16.55 -0.21
N PRO A 123 -2.33 -16.64 1.10
CA PRO A 123 -1.97 -15.59 2.05
C PRO A 123 -0.47 -15.26 2.10
N LEU A 124 0.39 -16.25 1.83
CA LEU A 124 1.83 -16.04 1.72
C LEU A 124 2.18 -15.12 0.55
N THR A 125 1.54 -15.28 -0.61
CA THR A 125 1.78 -14.44 -1.79
C THR A 125 1.48 -12.97 -1.46
N MET A 126 0.33 -12.70 -0.85
CA MET A 126 -0.06 -11.34 -0.43
C MET A 126 0.96 -10.72 0.53
N LEU A 127 1.41 -11.49 1.53
CA LEU A 127 2.44 -11.02 2.45
C LEU A 127 3.74 -10.68 1.72
N LEU A 128 4.24 -11.57 0.86
CA LEU A 128 5.47 -11.34 0.11
C LEU A 128 5.38 -10.12 -0.82
N THR A 129 4.22 -9.93 -1.45
CA THR A 129 3.91 -8.71 -2.19
C THR A 129 4.06 -7.48 -1.30
N TYR A 130 3.48 -7.47 -0.10
CA TYR A 130 3.59 -6.33 0.80
C TYR A 130 5.01 -6.11 1.34
N VAL A 131 5.77 -7.18 1.57
CA VAL A 131 7.19 -7.10 1.94
C VAL A 131 7.98 -6.43 0.82
N ASN A 132 7.82 -6.87 -0.43
CA ASN A 132 8.45 -6.23 -1.59
C ASN A 132 8.04 -4.77 -1.74
N LEU A 133 6.76 -4.45 -1.56
CA LEU A 133 6.31 -3.08 -1.67
C LEU A 133 6.79 -2.20 -0.52
N PHE A 134 7.06 -2.75 0.66
CA PHE A 134 7.57 -1.96 1.78
C PHE A 134 9.07 -1.69 1.65
N TYR A 135 9.84 -2.72 1.28
CA TYR A 135 11.31 -2.61 1.16
C TYR A 135 11.79 -2.13 -0.21
N GLY A 136 10.96 -2.26 -1.24
CA GLY A 136 11.16 -1.66 -2.56
C GLY A 136 10.96 -0.13 -2.56
N GLN A 137 10.54 0.45 -1.43
CA GLN A 137 10.45 1.90 -1.22
C GLN A 137 11.79 2.59 -0.97
N ASP A 138 12.94 1.93 -1.15
CA ASP A 138 14.26 2.61 -1.14
C ASP A 138 14.52 3.40 -2.45
N SER A 139 13.46 3.88 -3.10
CA SER A 139 13.48 4.55 -4.40
C SER A 139 13.79 6.04 -4.28
N GLU A 140 14.25 6.63 -5.39
CA GLU A 140 14.45 8.08 -5.52
C GLU A 140 13.17 8.85 -5.12
N LEU A 141 11.99 8.37 -5.51
CA LEU A 141 10.70 8.93 -5.08
C LEU A 141 10.59 9.07 -3.56
N MET A 142 10.89 8.03 -2.80
CA MET A 142 10.69 8.04 -1.35
C MET A 142 11.70 8.92 -0.63
N LYS A 143 12.93 9.00 -1.17
CA LYS A 143 13.93 9.98 -0.73
C LYS A 143 13.43 11.39 -0.98
N THR A 144 12.95 11.69 -2.18
CA THR A 144 12.43 13.02 -2.53
C THR A 144 11.20 13.42 -1.71
N ILE A 145 10.26 12.50 -1.46
CA ILE A 145 9.12 12.77 -0.57
C ILE A 145 9.62 13.19 0.81
N LYS A 146 10.54 12.42 1.38
CA LYS A 146 11.09 12.71 2.71
C LYS A 146 11.86 14.04 2.74
N GLU A 147 12.68 14.31 1.73
CA GLU A 147 13.47 15.54 1.62
C GLU A 147 12.62 16.80 1.45
N LYS A 148 11.45 16.67 0.81
CA LYS A 148 10.50 17.75 0.61
C LYS A 148 9.45 17.85 1.72
N ASP A 149 9.56 17.04 2.76
CA ASP A 149 8.57 16.89 3.82
C ASP A 149 7.15 16.67 3.28
N GLU A 150 7.02 15.90 2.19
CA GLU A 150 5.72 15.60 1.60
C GLU A 150 4.95 14.56 2.42
N PHE A 151 3.64 14.72 2.50
CA PHE A 151 2.78 13.69 3.05
C PHE A 151 2.84 12.45 2.16
N PHE A 152 2.95 11.27 2.77
CA PHE A 152 2.82 10.00 2.09
C PHE A 152 2.18 8.98 3.02
N GLY A 153 1.29 8.16 2.47
CA GLY A 153 0.91 6.93 3.14
C GLY A 153 0.21 5.95 2.22
N ARG A 154 -0.01 4.76 2.75
CA ARG A 154 -0.47 3.60 1.99
C ARG A 154 -1.52 2.82 2.78
N TYR A 155 -2.58 2.44 2.07
CA TYR A 155 -3.55 1.45 2.53
C TYR A 155 -3.67 0.36 1.47
N ARG A 156 -3.31 -0.88 1.86
CA ARG A 156 -3.23 -2.04 0.95
C ARG A 156 -2.45 -1.73 -0.34
N GLU A 157 -3.07 -1.89 -1.50
CA GLU A 157 -2.50 -1.66 -2.83
C GLU A 157 -2.60 -0.19 -3.30
N GLN A 158 -3.17 0.70 -2.49
CA GLN A 158 -3.29 2.13 -2.81
C GLN A 158 -2.36 2.98 -1.96
N ALA A 159 -1.76 3.99 -2.60
CA ALA A 159 -0.94 4.99 -1.92
C ALA A 159 -1.42 6.40 -2.27
N ILE A 160 -1.21 7.34 -1.34
CA ILE A 160 -1.49 8.76 -1.52
C ILE A 160 -0.29 9.58 -1.05
N LEU A 161 -0.02 10.68 -1.73
CA LEU A 161 0.96 11.68 -1.32
C LEU A 161 0.55 13.10 -1.70
N THR A 162 1.20 14.08 -1.08
CA THR A 162 1.19 15.48 -1.53
C THR A 162 2.42 15.78 -2.37
N TRP A 163 2.31 16.77 -3.26
CA TRP A 163 3.41 17.21 -4.10
C TRP A 163 3.35 18.71 -4.36
N HIS A 164 4.42 19.41 -3.98
CA HIS A 164 4.58 20.86 -4.18
C HIS A 164 5.25 21.27 -5.49
N GLY A 165 5.68 20.31 -6.31
CA GLY A 165 6.26 20.60 -7.62
C GLY A 165 5.22 20.63 -8.73
N SER A 166 5.69 20.82 -9.96
CA SER A 166 4.81 20.68 -11.12
C SER A 166 4.43 19.22 -11.38
N LYS A 167 3.31 19.01 -12.08
CA LYS A 167 2.91 17.68 -12.56
C LYS A 167 4.00 17.04 -13.44
N ASP A 168 4.69 17.84 -14.26
CA ASP A 168 5.73 17.35 -15.17
C ASP A 168 7.00 16.92 -14.42
N GLU A 169 7.39 17.66 -13.38
CA GLU A 169 8.47 17.26 -12.47
C GLU A 169 8.15 15.93 -11.81
N PHE A 170 6.92 15.77 -11.31
CA PHE A 170 6.49 14.53 -10.68
C PHE A 170 6.51 13.35 -11.67
N CYS A 171 5.95 13.54 -12.87
CA CYS A 171 5.98 12.53 -13.92
C CYS A 171 7.41 12.12 -14.28
N THR A 172 8.34 13.08 -14.30
CA THR A 172 9.76 12.83 -14.56
C THR A 172 10.40 12.02 -13.43
N LEU A 173 10.14 12.38 -12.17
CA LEU A 173 10.60 11.64 -10.99
C LEU A 173 10.09 10.20 -11.01
N ILE A 174 8.81 9.98 -11.32
CA ILE A 174 8.22 8.64 -11.42
C ILE A 174 8.84 7.83 -12.55
N LYS A 175 9.09 8.42 -13.72
CA LYS A 175 9.75 7.72 -14.84
C LYS A 175 11.17 7.25 -14.48
N ARG A 176 11.88 8.01 -13.63
CA ARG A 176 13.22 7.65 -13.12
C ARG A 176 13.14 6.60 -12.01
N SER A 177 12.20 6.78 -11.07
CA SER A 177 12.04 5.94 -9.87
C SER A 177 11.45 4.57 -10.20
N ILE A 178 10.49 4.49 -11.13
CA ILE A 178 9.90 3.25 -11.62
C ILE A 178 10.73 2.81 -12.83
N HIS A 179 11.93 2.30 -12.55
CA HIS A 179 12.87 1.78 -13.55
C HIS A 179 12.67 0.30 -13.88
N VAL A 180 11.63 -0.34 -13.35
CA VAL A 180 11.34 -1.73 -13.67
C VAL A 180 10.34 -1.73 -14.83
N GLU A 181 10.79 -2.10 -16.03
CA GLU A 181 9.94 -2.28 -17.21
C GLU A 181 8.71 -3.18 -16.93
N HIS A 182 8.76 -3.99 -15.87
CA HIS A 182 7.74 -4.98 -15.51
C HIS A 182 6.65 -4.46 -14.56
N THR A 183 6.76 -3.23 -14.02
CA THR A 183 5.75 -2.68 -13.09
C THR A 183 5.01 -1.45 -13.60
N ARG A 184 5.41 -0.87 -14.74
CA ARG A 184 4.74 0.33 -15.28
C ARG A 184 3.27 0.10 -15.68
N HIS A 185 2.92 -1.12 -16.10
CA HIS A 185 1.54 -1.47 -16.46
C HIS A 185 0.66 -1.76 -15.24
N LEU A 186 1.26 -1.80 -14.06
CA LEU A 186 0.63 -2.21 -12.81
C LEU A 186 0.34 -1.04 -11.89
N VAL A 187 0.56 0.20 -12.35
CA VAL A 187 0.35 1.39 -11.55
C VAL A 187 -0.50 2.37 -12.32
N THR A 188 -1.73 2.53 -11.87
CA THR A 188 -2.59 3.64 -12.28
C THR A 188 -2.37 4.82 -11.35
N MET A 189 -2.25 6.02 -11.92
CA MET A 189 -1.91 7.23 -11.17
C MET A 189 -2.88 8.36 -11.49
N SER A 190 -3.38 9.02 -10.45
CA SER A 190 -4.10 10.29 -10.56
C SER A 190 -3.30 11.39 -9.89
N ILE A 191 -3.29 12.58 -10.49
CA ILE A 191 -2.61 13.77 -9.95
C ILE A 191 -3.43 15.02 -10.24
N GLY A 192 -3.71 15.81 -9.21
CA GLY A 192 -4.47 17.05 -9.32
C GLY A 192 -4.70 17.74 -7.99
N SER A 193 -5.40 18.87 -8.03
CA SER A 193 -5.91 19.53 -6.81
C SER A 193 -7.04 18.76 -6.15
N THR A 194 -7.64 17.81 -6.87
CA THR A 194 -8.68 16.90 -6.40
C THR A 194 -8.33 15.48 -6.83
N VAL A 195 -8.39 14.53 -5.89
CA VAL A 195 -8.15 13.10 -6.14
C VAL A 195 -9.14 12.24 -5.37
N HIS A 196 -9.30 11.00 -5.81
CA HIS A 196 -10.01 9.97 -5.06
C HIS A 196 -9.01 8.99 -4.45
N PHE A 197 -9.23 8.63 -3.19
CA PHE A 197 -8.53 7.58 -2.47
C PHE A 197 -9.57 6.73 -1.73
N HIS A 198 -9.72 5.47 -2.15
CA HIS A 198 -10.85 4.62 -1.71
C HIS A 198 -12.20 5.34 -1.85
N ASP A 199 -12.93 5.45 -0.75
CA ASP A 199 -14.26 6.02 -0.63
C ASP A 199 -14.22 7.52 -0.32
N VAL A 200 -13.08 8.20 -0.48
CA VAL A 200 -12.93 9.63 -0.17
C VAL A 200 -12.39 10.41 -1.37
N GLU A 201 -13.03 11.53 -1.68
CA GLU A 201 -12.48 12.60 -2.52
C GLU A 201 -11.82 13.63 -1.63
N ILE A 202 -10.60 13.99 -1.99
CA ILE A 202 -9.78 14.95 -1.27
C ILE A 202 -9.49 16.05 -2.26
N SER A 203 -9.83 17.28 -1.88
CA SER A 203 -9.64 18.46 -2.71
C SER A 203 -9.00 19.60 -1.92
N HIS A 204 -8.11 20.32 -2.59
CA HIS A 204 -7.51 21.53 -2.06
C HIS A 204 -8.09 22.72 -2.83
N SER A 205 -8.89 23.53 -2.13
CA SER A 205 -9.51 24.71 -2.72
C SER A 205 -8.50 25.85 -2.89
N LYS A 206 -8.86 26.84 -3.72
CA LYS A 206 -8.02 28.04 -3.95
C LYS A 206 -7.86 28.95 -2.72
N ASN A 207 -8.64 28.73 -1.66
CA ASN A 207 -8.60 29.51 -0.43
C ASN A 207 -7.77 28.83 0.67
N ASP A 208 -6.91 27.89 0.29
CA ASP A 208 -6.11 27.04 1.19
C ASP A 208 -6.96 26.23 2.19
N VAL A 209 -8.21 25.94 1.81
CA VAL A 209 -9.10 25.08 2.60
C VAL A 209 -9.03 23.68 2.02
N LEU A 210 -8.63 22.73 2.86
CA LEU A 210 -8.78 21.30 2.61
C LEU A 210 -10.26 20.93 2.70
N GLU A 211 -10.78 20.34 1.64
CA GLU A 211 -12.13 19.79 1.59
C GLU A 211 -12.05 18.29 1.32
N SER A 212 -12.73 17.50 2.14
CA SER A 212 -12.87 16.04 1.95
C SER A 212 -14.33 15.66 1.85
N LYS A 213 -14.68 14.78 0.90
CA LYS A 213 -16.01 14.19 0.78
C LYS A 213 -15.91 12.68 0.87
N VAL A 214 -16.66 12.08 1.79
CA VAL A 214 -16.76 10.62 1.91
C VAL A 214 -17.95 10.16 1.08
N TYR A 215 -17.72 9.23 0.17
CA TYR A 215 -18.72 8.54 -0.62
C TYR A 215 -18.97 7.17 -0.02
N TYR A 216 -20.17 6.63 -0.23
CA TYR A 216 -20.42 5.22 0.05
C TYR A 216 -20.09 4.42 -1.21
N ASP A 217 -19.05 3.58 -1.16
CA ASP A 217 -18.79 2.59 -2.20
C ASP A 217 -19.34 1.21 -1.76
N PRO A 218 -20.42 0.70 -2.37
CA PRO A 218 -20.99 -0.60 -2.02
C PRO A 218 -20.05 -1.78 -2.30
N ASN A 219 -18.95 -1.58 -3.03
CA ASN A 219 -17.96 -2.62 -3.32
C ASN A 219 -16.81 -2.66 -2.30
N ILE A 220 -16.74 -1.70 -1.37
CA ILE A 220 -15.74 -1.65 -0.31
C ILE A 220 -16.36 -2.19 0.97
N ASP A 221 -16.13 -3.47 1.25
CA ASP A 221 -16.45 -4.10 2.53
C ASP A 221 -15.57 -3.46 3.62
N THR A 222 -16.09 -2.42 4.28
CA THR A 222 -16.10 -2.16 5.73
C THR A 222 -16.21 -0.66 6.01
N LEU A 223 -17.39 -0.20 6.43
CA LEU A 223 -17.46 0.75 7.54
C LEU A 223 -17.33 -0.07 8.83
N PRO A 224 -16.58 0.37 9.85
CA PRO A 224 -16.64 -0.27 11.16
C PRO A 224 -18.09 -0.21 11.65
N ASN A 225 -18.60 -1.34 12.15
CA ASN A 225 -19.93 -1.46 12.74
C ASN A 225 -20.18 -0.32 13.74
N VAL A 226 -20.90 0.72 13.29
CA VAL A 226 -21.55 1.68 14.16
C VAL A 226 -23.04 1.32 14.15
N SER A 227 -23.43 0.66 15.24
CA SER A 227 -24.78 0.43 15.77
C SER A 227 -25.84 -0.26 14.90
N ASP A 228 -26.54 -1.18 15.55
CA ASP A 228 -27.79 -1.82 15.12
C ASP A 228 -28.91 -0.79 14.88
N GLU A 229 -28.89 -0.10 13.73
CA GLU A 229 -30.07 0.61 13.22
C GLU A 229 -30.62 -0.06 11.94
N PRO A 230 -31.97 -0.16 11.82
CA PRO A 230 -32.62 -0.86 10.72
C PRO A 230 -32.31 -0.24 9.34
N MET A 231 -32.18 -1.11 8.35
CA MET A 231 -31.69 -0.84 6.99
C MET A 231 -32.47 0.19 6.14
N GLU A 232 -33.57 0.77 6.63
CA GLU A 232 -34.43 1.65 5.83
C GLU A 232 -33.94 3.10 5.66
N ASN A 233 -32.78 3.49 6.21
CA ASN A 233 -32.31 4.89 6.18
C ASN A 233 -30.95 5.16 5.51
N LYS A 234 -30.36 4.19 4.81
CA LYS A 234 -29.01 4.32 4.19
C LYS A 234 -28.92 5.17 2.91
N SER A 235 -29.87 6.07 2.62
CA SER A 235 -29.78 7.01 1.48
C SER A 235 -29.41 8.45 1.86
N LYS A 236 -28.78 8.66 3.02
CA LYS A 236 -28.23 9.98 3.37
C LYS A 236 -26.76 10.03 2.97
N GLN A 237 -26.48 10.71 1.86
CA GLN A 237 -25.16 11.28 1.58
C GLN A 237 -24.69 12.02 2.84
N LEU A 238 -23.69 11.48 3.53
CA LEU A 238 -23.01 12.17 4.62
C LEU A 238 -22.09 13.21 3.97
N HIS A 239 -22.65 14.38 3.67
CA HIS A 239 -21.87 15.59 3.42
C HIS A 239 -21.22 16.03 4.74
N ALA A 240 -20.09 15.43 5.10
CA ALA A 240 -19.22 15.97 6.11
C ALA A 240 -18.42 17.14 5.49
N VAL A 241 -19.02 18.33 5.45
CA VAL A 241 -18.26 19.58 5.25
C VAL A 241 -17.68 19.94 6.62
N LEU A 242 -16.43 19.56 6.87
CA LEU A 242 -15.73 19.96 8.09
C LEU A 242 -15.25 21.41 7.95
N TYR A 243 -15.74 22.29 8.81
CA TYR A 243 -15.34 23.69 8.88
C TYR A 243 -14.14 23.89 9.82
N ARG A 244 -13.16 24.66 9.31
CA ARG A 244 -12.15 25.52 9.96
C ARG A 244 -11.74 25.22 11.41
N ALA A 245 -10.45 24.94 11.61
CA ALA A 245 -9.73 25.45 12.77
C ALA A 245 -9.41 26.94 12.53
N VAL A 246 -9.74 27.80 13.50
CA VAL A 246 -9.36 29.22 13.56
C VAL A 246 -7.97 29.35 14.12
#